data_AF-A0A1B1A948-F1
#
_entry.id   AF-A0A1B1A948-F1
#
_cell.length_a   1.000
_cell.length_b   1.000
_cell.length_c   1.000
_cell.angle_alpha   90.00
_cell.angle_beta   90.00
_cell.angle_gamma   90.00
#
_symmetry.space_group_name_H-M   'P 1'
#
loop_
_entity.id
_entity.type
_entity.pdbx_description
1 polymer ?
#
loop_
_entity_poly.entity_id
_entity_poly.type
_entity_poly.pdbx_seq_one_letter_code
_entity_poly.pdbx_strand_id
1 'polypeptide(L)'
;MKVLLIGGTGVFGSRLARLLIRDEHQVTLAARNRARVQVLASELGCDAITLDRDGDLSSVVGFDVVIDAAGPFHTHGPDPYRLARAALKAGQHYLDLSDNAAFCVGIRALDTEAQAVGRAAISGLSSVPALSSAAVSALSAGARPEVIDTAILPGNRSPRGISVMTSILSQAGRPMRVWRSGAWEEVTGWSDPRMYDLPDGVRRQGWQIEVPDQSLFPAHFGADSVTFRAGLELAIMRYGLAAFALLRKFVRVPVNGFVVQVFKIAADLLSPFGSGRGGMSVMVVVAGERRYWRLLAEDGDGPYIPAIATRALLRRNVLPVGARPALDVITLEEAKAAMSDLRVKTEVASVPFQPIFPPVLGASFDALPEVVRKTHLTTDISRWQGQARVRRGSSLWSRFLGGLFGFPPEAGEIDVEVVKTATPQGERWNRRFGSSRFRSFLTATPDGMTERFGPFTFLLGLTVEETALYFPVKSARVGPLPLPRWLLPVSIAREYEQGGRFCFDVKLHAPVTGDLLVHYQGQLSPVPRAEASER
;
A
#
# COMPACT_ATOMS: atom_id res chain seq x y z
N MET A 1 10.74 14.27 31.40
CA MET A 1 9.65 15.13 30.89
C MET A 1 8.35 14.83 31.61
N LYS A 2 7.52 15.86 31.85
CA LYS A 2 6.13 15.78 32.30
C LYS A 2 5.21 15.61 31.09
N VAL A 3 4.47 14.51 31.06
CA VAL A 3 3.66 14.10 29.92
C VAL A 3 2.18 14.00 30.32
N LEU A 4 1.32 14.76 29.66
CA LEU A 4 -0.13 14.56 29.73
C LEU A 4 -0.57 13.62 28.61
N LEU A 5 -1.14 12.47 28.96
CA LEU A 5 -1.58 11.48 27.98
C LEU A 5 -3.11 11.35 27.95
N ILE A 6 -3.71 11.91 26.90
CA ILE A 6 -5.15 11.91 26.67
C ILE A 6 -5.57 10.62 25.98
N GLY A 7 -6.65 10.01 26.45
CA GLY A 7 -7.04 8.66 26.04
C GLY A 7 -6.23 7.57 26.75
N GLY A 8 -5.66 7.88 27.92
CA GLY A 8 -4.77 6.99 28.68
C GLY A 8 -5.37 5.63 29.05
N THR A 9 -6.69 5.51 29.14
CA THR A 9 -7.37 4.23 29.42
C THR A 9 -7.67 3.40 28.15
N GLY A 10 -7.30 3.90 26.97
CA GLY A 10 -7.46 3.20 25.69
C GLY A 10 -6.42 2.10 25.49
N VAL A 11 -6.60 1.31 24.41
CA VAL A 11 -5.68 0.20 24.08
C VAL A 11 -4.26 0.72 23.85
N PHE A 12 -4.08 1.73 22.99
CA PHE A 12 -2.76 2.28 22.70
C PHE A 12 -2.28 3.26 23.78
N GLY A 13 -3.16 4.14 24.28
CA GLY A 13 -2.82 5.08 25.36
C GLY A 13 -2.26 4.36 26.60
N SER A 14 -2.94 3.32 27.10
CA SER A 14 -2.44 2.62 28.30
C SER A 14 -1.11 1.90 28.09
N ARG A 15 -0.78 1.53 26.84
CA ARG A 15 0.49 0.90 26.48
C ARG A 15 1.59 1.93 26.38
N LEU A 16 1.32 3.05 25.72
CA LEU A 16 2.23 4.19 25.69
C LEU A 16 2.55 4.66 27.10
N ALA A 17 1.56 4.80 27.98
CA ALA A 17 1.77 5.13 29.40
C ALA A 17 2.81 4.21 30.07
N ARG A 18 2.63 2.89 29.94
CA ARG A 18 3.55 1.89 30.49
C ARG A 18 4.96 2.04 29.93
N LEU A 19 5.10 2.26 28.63
CA LEU A 19 6.41 2.46 28.00
C LEU A 19 7.09 3.75 28.49
N LEU A 20 6.34 4.84 28.62
CA LEU A 20 6.88 6.13 29.06
C LEU A 20 7.28 6.11 30.54
N ILE A 21 6.52 5.40 31.39
CA ILE A 21 6.89 5.21 32.81
C ILE A 21 8.17 4.37 32.93
N ARG A 22 8.34 3.32 32.10
CA ARG A 22 9.59 2.54 32.05
C ARG A 22 10.79 3.37 31.62
N ASP A 23 10.57 4.38 30.78
CA ASP A 23 11.58 5.35 30.36
C ASP A 23 11.66 6.57 31.31
N GLU A 24 11.14 6.45 32.53
CA GLU A 24 11.24 7.43 33.63
C GLU A 24 10.58 8.80 33.35
N HIS A 25 9.62 8.86 32.42
CA HIS A 25 8.79 10.05 32.24
C HIS A 25 7.75 10.19 33.36
N GLN A 26 7.46 11.43 33.76
CA GLN A 26 6.38 11.76 34.70
C GLN A 26 5.06 11.80 33.93
N VAL A 27 4.28 10.73 33.98
CA VAL A 27 3.04 10.59 33.21
C VAL A 27 1.82 11.00 34.04
N THR A 28 0.92 11.79 33.45
CA THR A 28 -0.43 12.03 33.95
C THR A 28 -1.44 11.50 32.93
N LEU A 29 -2.32 10.60 33.36
CA LEU A 29 -3.35 10.02 32.51
C LEU A 29 -4.59 10.90 32.47
N ALA A 30 -5.09 11.17 31.26
CA ALA A 30 -6.34 11.86 31.02
C ALA A 30 -7.35 10.94 30.32
N ALA A 31 -8.56 10.84 30.88
CA ALA A 31 -9.70 10.21 30.20
C ALA A 31 -11.04 10.79 30.69
N ARG A 32 -12.09 10.55 29.89
CA ARG A 32 -13.47 10.98 30.21
C ARG A 32 -14.06 10.29 31.44
N ASN A 33 -13.73 9.01 31.66
CA ASN A 33 -14.27 8.25 32.78
C ASN A 33 -13.30 8.31 33.97
N ARG A 34 -13.67 9.13 34.97
CA ARG A 34 -12.89 9.34 36.20
C ARG A 34 -12.50 8.05 36.91
N ALA A 35 -13.45 7.15 37.13
CA ALA A 35 -13.19 5.90 37.84
C ALA A 35 -12.16 5.02 37.10
N ARG A 36 -12.30 4.88 35.77
CA ARG A 36 -11.37 4.08 34.96
C ARG A 36 -9.96 4.64 34.92
N VAL A 37 -9.81 5.97 34.83
CA VAL A 37 -8.48 6.59 34.78
C VAL A 37 -7.79 6.54 36.14
N GLN A 38 -8.53 6.71 37.23
CA GLN A 38 -7.99 6.60 38.58
C GLN A 38 -7.50 5.18 38.88
N VAL A 39 -8.26 4.14 38.52
CA VAL A 39 -7.83 2.75 38.70
C VAL A 39 -6.50 2.49 37.98
N LEU A 40 -6.43 2.82 36.68
CA LEU A 40 -5.20 2.59 35.90
C LEU A 40 -4.02 3.43 36.39
N ALA A 41 -4.25 4.68 36.81
CA ALA A 41 -3.20 5.53 37.33
C ALA A 41 -2.64 5.02 38.66
N SER A 42 -3.50 4.53 39.55
CA SER A 42 -3.07 3.84 40.78
C SER A 42 -2.27 2.58 40.48
N GLU A 43 -2.69 1.76 39.51
CA GLU A 43 -1.94 0.57 39.06
C GLU A 43 -0.55 0.91 38.51
N LEU A 44 -0.43 2.05 37.82
CA LEU A 44 0.82 2.49 37.19
C LEU A 44 1.67 3.41 38.08
N GLY A 45 1.18 3.80 39.25
CA GLY A 45 1.87 4.71 40.15
C GLY A 45 2.04 6.13 39.58
N CYS A 46 1.03 6.64 38.88
CA CYS A 46 1.08 7.94 38.20
C CYS A 46 -0.16 8.81 38.50
N ASP A 47 -0.15 10.07 38.06
CA ASP A 47 -1.28 10.97 38.28
C ASP A 47 -2.43 10.73 37.29
N ALA A 48 -3.64 11.13 37.67
CA ALA A 48 -4.83 11.06 36.82
C ALA A 48 -5.66 12.35 36.86
N ILE A 49 -6.13 12.78 35.70
CA ILE A 49 -7.13 13.84 35.54
C ILE A 49 -8.32 13.36 34.72
N THR A 50 -9.49 13.95 34.98
CA THR A 50 -10.66 13.77 34.12
C THR A 50 -10.65 14.87 33.07
N LEU A 51 -10.51 14.50 31.81
CA LEU A 51 -10.50 15.43 30.70
C LEU A 51 -11.24 14.81 29.51
N ASP A 52 -12.17 15.60 28.97
CA ASP A 52 -12.73 15.36 27.65
C ASP A 52 -12.01 16.27 26.65
N ARG A 53 -11.39 15.68 25.61
CA ARG A 53 -10.73 16.46 24.57
C ARG A 53 -11.69 17.38 23.83
N ASP A 54 -12.98 17.05 23.86
CA ASP A 54 -14.06 17.84 23.27
C ASP A 54 -14.65 18.88 24.26
N GLY A 55 -14.23 18.87 25.52
CA GLY A 55 -14.71 19.73 26.61
C GLY A 55 -13.81 20.92 26.94
N ASP A 56 -13.62 21.25 28.21
CA ASP A 56 -12.67 22.29 28.64
C ASP A 56 -11.21 21.76 28.60
N LEU A 57 -10.30 22.56 28.03
CA LEU A 57 -8.88 22.25 27.88
C LEU A 57 -7.98 23.03 28.83
N SER A 58 -8.53 23.77 29.80
CA SER A 58 -7.76 24.53 30.79
C SER A 58 -6.70 23.69 31.54
N SER A 59 -6.96 22.39 31.72
CA SER A 59 -6.07 21.46 32.43
C SER A 59 -4.90 20.93 31.59
N VAL A 60 -4.73 21.35 30.34
CA VAL A 60 -3.55 20.97 29.54
C VAL A 60 -2.27 21.69 29.99
N VAL A 61 -2.35 22.74 30.82
CA VAL A 61 -1.20 23.55 31.28
C VAL A 61 -0.22 22.80 32.21
N GLY A 62 1.05 23.21 32.24
CA GLY A 62 2.04 22.73 33.21
C GLY A 62 2.81 21.45 32.85
N PHE A 63 2.60 20.91 31.64
CA PHE A 63 3.32 19.77 31.09
C PHE A 63 4.41 20.20 30.10
N ASP A 64 5.33 19.29 29.77
CA ASP A 64 6.28 19.48 28.67
C ASP A 64 5.64 19.04 27.34
N VAL A 65 4.89 17.93 27.38
CA VAL A 65 4.30 17.27 26.21
C VAL A 65 2.86 16.86 26.49
N VAL A 66 1.96 17.18 25.55
CA VAL A 66 0.58 16.68 25.49
C VAL A 66 0.48 15.66 24.36
N ILE A 67 0.02 14.45 24.69
CA ILE A 67 -0.15 13.36 23.73
C ILE A 67 -1.62 13.02 23.57
N ASP A 68 -2.14 13.09 22.34
CA ASP A 68 -3.49 12.63 22.01
C ASP A 68 -3.48 11.18 21.50
N ALA A 69 -3.94 10.25 22.34
CA ALA A 69 -4.19 8.86 21.99
C ALA A 69 -5.69 8.53 21.95
N ALA A 70 -6.58 9.54 21.92
CA ALA A 70 -8.02 9.41 22.05
C ALA A 70 -8.76 9.37 20.70
N GLY A 71 -8.40 8.44 19.81
CA GLY A 71 -9.09 8.28 18.52
C GLY A 71 -10.57 7.83 18.62
N PRO A 72 -11.31 7.76 17.49
CA PRO A 72 -10.82 7.93 16.12
C PRO A 72 -10.58 9.38 15.71
N PHE A 73 -9.65 9.59 14.77
CA PHE A 73 -9.24 10.93 14.30
C PHE A 73 -10.04 11.44 13.09
N HIS A 74 -10.94 10.63 12.54
CA HIS A 74 -11.80 11.00 11.41
C HIS A 74 -13.18 11.57 11.82
N THR A 75 -13.50 11.61 13.12
CA THR A 75 -14.79 12.10 13.64
C THR A 75 -14.66 13.36 14.49
N HIS A 76 -13.63 14.17 14.25
CA HIS A 76 -13.50 15.43 14.96
C HIS A 76 -14.65 16.38 14.60
N GLY A 77 -15.02 17.24 15.55
CA GLY A 77 -15.94 18.34 15.32
C GLY A 77 -15.38 19.39 14.34
N PRO A 78 -15.98 20.58 14.28
CA PRO A 78 -15.62 21.60 13.29
C PRO A 78 -14.17 22.11 13.39
N ASP A 79 -13.53 21.99 14.56
CA ASP A 79 -12.11 22.30 14.76
C ASP A 79 -11.34 21.04 15.18
N PRO A 80 -10.76 20.29 14.23
CA PRO A 80 -10.01 19.07 14.54
C PRO A 80 -8.70 19.33 15.30
N TYR A 81 -8.14 20.54 15.21
CA TYR A 81 -6.81 20.85 15.77
C TYR A 81 -6.86 21.65 17.07
N ARG A 82 -8.05 21.81 17.66
CA ARG A 82 -8.27 22.56 18.91
C ARG A 82 -7.33 22.17 20.06
N LEU A 83 -7.05 20.88 20.23
CA LEU A 83 -6.23 20.36 21.30
C LEU A 83 -4.75 20.68 21.07
N ALA A 84 -4.28 20.47 19.84
CA ALA A 84 -2.93 20.85 19.42
C ALA A 84 -2.71 22.36 19.61
N ARG A 85 -3.68 23.19 19.18
CA ARG A 85 -3.64 24.63 19.35
C ARG A 85 -3.61 25.05 20.83
N ALA A 86 -4.41 24.41 21.68
CA ALA A 86 -4.42 24.68 23.11
C ALA A 86 -3.07 24.34 23.77
N ALA A 87 -2.48 23.19 23.42
CA ALA A 87 -1.15 22.79 23.91
C ALA A 87 -0.07 23.79 23.49
N LEU A 88 -0.04 24.19 22.20
CA LEU A 88 0.92 25.19 21.70
C LEU A 88 0.77 26.54 22.41
N LYS A 89 -0.47 27.02 22.61
CA LYS A 89 -0.74 28.26 23.37
C LYS A 89 -0.28 28.18 24.83
N ALA A 90 -0.36 27.00 25.43
CA ALA A 90 0.16 26.74 26.77
C ALA A 90 1.69 26.51 26.80
N GLY A 91 2.37 26.64 25.65
CA GLY A 91 3.82 26.49 25.53
C GLY A 91 4.31 25.05 25.57
N GLN A 92 3.46 24.07 25.20
CA GLN A 92 3.78 22.63 25.20
C GLN A 92 4.01 22.09 23.80
N HIS A 93 4.70 20.94 23.75
CA HIS A 93 4.69 20.09 22.55
C HIS A 93 3.37 19.32 22.45
N TYR A 94 2.85 19.18 21.23
CA TYR A 94 1.71 18.31 20.91
C TYR A 94 2.17 17.14 20.06
N LEU A 95 1.75 15.92 20.43
CA LEU A 95 1.98 14.69 19.69
C LEU A 95 0.65 13.91 19.59
N ASP A 96 0.43 13.17 18.52
CA ASP A 96 -0.71 12.26 18.42
C ASP A 96 -0.38 10.94 17.72
N LEU A 97 -1.28 9.96 17.85
CA LEU A 97 -1.18 8.65 17.23
C LEU A 97 -2.18 8.48 16.06
N SER A 98 -2.49 9.57 15.35
CA SER A 98 -3.48 9.59 14.27
C SER A 98 -3.14 8.61 13.14
N ASP A 99 -4.15 7.83 12.73
CA ASP A 99 -4.12 6.97 11.55
C ASP A 99 -4.91 7.58 10.39
N ASN A 100 -5.31 8.85 10.47
CA ASN A 100 -6.08 9.52 9.44
C ASN A 100 -5.21 10.45 8.59
N ALA A 101 -5.19 10.20 7.27
CA ALA A 101 -4.36 10.94 6.32
C ALA A 101 -4.63 12.45 6.33
N ALA A 102 -5.91 12.85 6.21
CA ALA A 102 -6.31 14.25 6.15
C ALA A 102 -5.95 15.00 7.44
N PHE A 103 -6.14 14.37 8.61
CA PHE A 103 -5.74 14.92 9.90
C PHE A 103 -4.22 15.09 9.98
N CYS A 104 -3.45 14.08 9.57
CA CYS A 104 -1.99 14.15 9.58
C CYS A 104 -1.47 15.29 8.70
N VAL A 105 -2.00 15.42 7.47
CA VAL A 105 -1.62 16.51 6.54
C VAL A 105 -2.00 17.87 7.10
N GLY A 106 -3.24 18.03 7.57
CA GLY A 106 -3.76 19.33 7.96
C GLY A 106 -3.17 19.90 9.26
N ILE A 107 -2.43 19.10 10.06
CA ILE A 107 -1.69 19.62 11.22
C ILE A 107 -0.70 20.73 10.84
N ARG A 108 -0.23 20.75 9.58
CA ARG A 108 0.63 21.80 9.02
C ARG A 108 0.01 23.19 9.12
N ALA A 109 -1.32 23.29 9.23
CA ALA A 109 -2.00 24.57 9.45
C ALA A 109 -1.56 25.27 10.75
N LEU A 110 -0.95 24.54 11.69
CA LEU A 110 -0.40 25.08 12.93
C LEU A 110 1.11 25.39 12.86
N ASP A 111 1.77 25.24 11.71
CA ASP A 111 3.24 25.33 11.64
C ASP A 111 3.75 26.72 12.06
N THR A 112 3.14 27.80 11.56
CA THR A 112 3.47 29.17 11.97
C THR A 112 3.36 29.35 13.49
N GLU A 113 2.30 28.83 14.10
CA GLU A 113 2.08 28.93 15.56
C GLU A 113 3.13 28.11 16.32
N ALA A 114 3.39 26.88 15.88
CA ALA A 114 4.36 25.98 16.49
C ALA A 114 5.80 26.53 16.42
N GLN A 115 6.18 27.10 15.28
CA GLN A 115 7.47 27.78 15.08
C GLN A 115 7.62 28.99 16.01
N ALA A 116 6.58 29.82 16.11
CA ALA A 116 6.60 31.03 16.93
C ALA A 116 6.84 30.74 18.42
N VAL A 117 6.31 29.64 18.94
CA VAL A 117 6.51 29.23 20.34
C VAL A 117 7.68 28.26 20.53
N GLY A 118 8.39 27.87 19.46
CA GLY A 118 9.50 26.94 19.51
C GLY A 118 9.11 25.51 19.93
N ARG A 119 7.88 25.07 19.60
CA ARG A 119 7.34 23.77 20.01
C ARG A 119 7.02 22.88 18.81
N ALA A 120 6.76 21.61 19.12
CA ALA A 120 6.42 20.57 18.15
C ALA A 120 4.91 20.40 18.09
N ALA A 121 4.35 20.20 16.91
CA ALA A 121 3.01 19.65 16.71
C ALA A 121 3.07 18.53 15.67
N ILE A 122 3.31 17.30 16.14
CA ILE A 122 3.61 16.16 15.25
C ILE A 122 2.44 15.18 15.24
N SER A 123 1.88 14.95 14.05
CA SER A 123 0.73 14.06 13.86
C SER A 123 1.09 12.71 13.25
N GLY A 124 0.55 11.63 13.80
CA GLY A 124 0.73 10.27 13.29
C GLY A 124 1.98 9.54 13.81
N LEU A 125 2.37 9.77 15.07
CA LEU A 125 3.47 9.07 15.75
C LEU A 125 3.09 7.63 16.16
N SER A 126 2.67 6.84 15.16
CA SER A 126 2.19 5.47 15.27
C SER A 126 2.93 4.53 14.31
N SER A 127 2.45 3.29 14.14
CA SER A 127 2.99 2.35 13.13
C SER A 127 2.98 2.95 11.72
N VAL A 128 1.95 3.73 11.41
CA VAL A 128 1.82 4.53 10.19
C VAL A 128 1.43 5.96 10.59
N PRO A 129 2.01 7.00 9.98
CA PRO A 129 3.12 6.97 9.02
C PRO A 129 4.53 6.91 9.65
N ALA A 130 4.69 6.99 10.97
CA ALA A 130 6.01 7.18 11.57
C ALA A 130 6.95 5.98 11.45
N LEU A 131 6.54 4.80 11.93
CA LEU A 131 7.41 3.62 11.86
C LEU A 131 7.61 3.15 10.41
N SER A 132 6.56 3.23 9.57
CA SER A 132 6.65 2.90 8.16
C SER A 132 7.57 3.83 7.37
N SER A 133 7.51 5.15 7.60
CA SER A 133 8.42 6.11 6.92
C SER A 133 9.86 5.87 7.32
N ALA A 134 10.13 5.70 8.61
CA ALA A 134 11.47 5.38 9.12
C ALA A 134 12.06 4.11 8.46
N ALA A 135 11.23 3.08 8.27
CA ALA A 135 11.62 1.86 7.58
C ALA A 135 11.87 2.10 6.07
N VAL A 136 11.00 2.85 5.39
CA VAL A 136 11.19 3.20 3.97
C VAL A 136 12.50 3.98 3.78
N SER A 137 12.78 4.98 4.61
CA SER A 137 14.01 5.76 4.58
C SER A 137 15.26 4.90 4.74
N ALA A 138 15.27 4.01 5.73
CA ALA A 138 16.38 3.10 5.97
C ALA A 138 16.62 2.14 4.79
N LEU A 139 15.55 1.58 4.21
CA LEU A 139 15.66 0.66 3.07
C LEU A 139 16.07 1.36 1.77
N SER A 140 15.61 2.60 1.58
CA SER A 140 15.90 3.40 0.38
C SER A 140 17.33 3.94 0.36
N ALA A 141 17.95 4.13 1.53
CA ALA A 141 19.35 4.56 1.68
C ALA A 141 19.70 5.81 0.83
N GLY A 142 18.78 6.78 0.79
CA GLY A 142 18.93 8.04 0.04
C GLY A 142 18.56 7.96 -1.44
N ALA A 143 18.32 6.78 -2.00
CA ALA A 143 17.79 6.63 -3.36
C ALA A 143 16.26 6.77 -3.37
N ARG A 144 15.71 7.16 -4.52
CA ARG A 144 14.26 7.22 -4.73
C ARG A 144 13.70 5.79 -4.87
N PRO A 145 12.78 5.33 -4.00
CA PRO A 145 12.10 4.06 -4.21
C PRO A 145 11.09 4.16 -5.35
N GLU A 146 11.03 3.17 -6.22
CA GLU A 146 10.03 3.07 -7.29
C GLU A 146 8.69 2.59 -6.73
N VAL A 147 8.74 1.59 -5.84
CA VAL A 147 7.57 0.96 -5.24
C VAL A 147 7.75 0.95 -3.73
N ILE A 148 6.69 1.29 -3.00
CA ILE A 148 6.58 1.10 -1.55
C ILE A 148 5.34 0.24 -1.29
N ASP A 149 5.53 -0.90 -0.62
CA ASP A 149 4.43 -1.76 -0.15
C ASP A 149 4.57 -2.00 1.34
N THR A 150 3.53 -1.66 2.09
CA THR A 150 3.50 -1.73 3.54
C THR A 150 2.34 -2.59 4.01
N ALA A 151 2.51 -3.32 5.11
CA ALA A 151 1.42 -4.08 5.70
C ALA A 151 1.52 -4.19 7.22
N ILE A 152 0.36 -4.14 7.89
CA ILE A 152 0.21 -4.45 9.32
C ILE A 152 -0.67 -5.70 9.47
N LEU A 153 -0.13 -6.71 10.13
CA LEU A 153 -0.64 -8.09 10.10
C LEU A 153 -0.77 -8.60 11.55
N PRO A 154 -1.78 -8.15 12.30
CA PRO A 154 -1.93 -8.49 13.72
C PRO A 154 -2.29 -9.96 13.94
N GLY A 155 -1.84 -10.51 15.07
CA GLY A 155 -2.31 -11.80 15.58
C GLY A 155 -3.72 -11.68 16.17
N ASN A 156 -4.52 -12.74 16.06
CA ASN A 156 -5.93 -12.70 16.46
C ASN A 156 -6.16 -12.49 17.97
N ARG A 157 -5.23 -12.91 18.83
CA ARG A 157 -5.32 -12.67 20.28
C ARG A 157 -4.97 -11.24 20.68
N SER A 158 -4.51 -10.42 19.74
CA SER A 158 -4.24 -9.00 20.02
C SER A 158 -5.55 -8.25 20.30
N PRO A 159 -5.64 -7.47 21.39
CA PRO A 159 -6.82 -6.67 21.68
C PRO A 159 -7.09 -5.66 20.58
N ARG A 160 -8.37 -5.58 20.19
CA ARG A 160 -8.85 -4.68 19.15
C ARG A 160 -9.60 -3.53 19.78
N GLY A 161 -9.07 -2.32 19.62
CA GLY A 161 -9.76 -1.10 20.05
C GLY A 161 -11.03 -0.88 19.24
N ILE A 162 -12.08 -0.36 19.88
CA ILE A 162 -13.33 0.01 19.20
C ILE A 162 -13.05 1.02 18.09
N SER A 163 -12.17 1.99 18.32
CA SER A 163 -11.77 2.97 17.31
C SER A 163 -11.21 2.33 16.03
N VAL A 164 -10.33 1.34 16.17
CA VAL A 164 -9.73 0.60 15.04
C VAL A 164 -10.80 -0.21 14.30
N MET A 165 -11.69 -0.91 15.01
CA MET A 165 -12.79 -1.64 14.38
C MET A 165 -13.74 -0.72 13.62
N THR A 166 -14.11 0.43 14.20
CA THR A 166 -14.92 1.44 13.53
C THR A 166 -14.25 1.95 12.25
N SER A 167 -12.94 2.24 12.30
CA SER A 167 -12.16 2.68 11.14
C SER A 167 -12.14 1.64 10.02
N ILE A 168 -11.88 0.36 10.34
CA ILE A 168 -11.87 -0.71 9.34
C ILE A 168 -13.25 -0.92 8.73
N LEU A 169 -14.30 -0.99 9.56
CA LEU A 169 -15.66 -1.23 9.08
C LEU A 169 -16.17 -0.06 8.25
N SER A 170 -15.86 1.19 8.59
CA SER A 170 -16.32 2.37 7.84
C SER A 170 -15.79 2.37 6.41
N GLN A 171 -14.55 1.94 6.20
CA GLN A 171 -13.86 1.87 4.91
C GLN A 171 -14.18 0.61 4.07
N ALA A 172 -14.48 -0.52 4.70
CA ALA A 172 -14.69 -1.80 3.99
C ALA A 172 -15.81 -1.71 2.93
N GLY A 173 -15.48 -1.88 1.65
CA GLY A 173 -16.45 -1.79 0.54
C GLY A 173 -16.70 -0.38 0.02
N ARG A 174 -16.04 0.65 0.59
CA ARG A 174 -16.08 2.03 0.09
C ARG A 174 -14.94 2.30 -0.90
N PRO A 175 -15.10 3.25 -1.82
CA PRO A 175 -13.98 3.69 -2.66
C PRO A 175 -12.91 4.35 -1.78
N MET A 176 -11.65 4.07 -2.10
CA MET A 176 -10.45 4.71 -1.56
C MET A 176 -9.48 4.97 -2.71
N ARG A 177 -8.51 5.86 -2.53
CA ARG A 177 -7.52 6.17 -3.56
C ARG A 177 -6.17 5.53 -3.24
N VAL A 178 -5.45 5.09 -4.27
CA VAL A 178 -4.07 4.60 -4.17
C VAL A 178 -3.21 5.27 -5.22
N TRP A 179 -1.95 5.52 -4.88
CA TRP A 179 -0.97 6.06 -5.82
C TRP A 179 -0.26 4.91 -6.52
N ARG A 180 -0.42 4.76 -7.83
CA ARG A 180 0.23 3.70 -8.62
C ARG A 180 0.63 4.19 -10.00
N SER A 181 1.83 3.81 -10.43
CA SER A 181 2.40 4.25 -11.72
C SER A 181 2.35 5.77 -11.91
N GLY A 182 2.61 6.54 -10.86
CA GLY A 182 2.63 7.99 -10.92
C GLY A 182 1.24 8.64 -11.06
N ALA A 183 0.15 7.92 -10.78
CA ALA A 183 -1.20 8.44 -10.87
C ALA A 183 -2.09 7.94 -9.73
N TRP A 184 -3.12 8.71 -9.41
CA TRP A 184 -4.15 8.31 -8.46
C TRP A 184 -5.18 7.39 -9.09
N GLU A 185 -5.44 6.25 -8.46
CA GLU A 185 -6.43 5.27 -8.89
C GLU A 185 -7.47 5.04 -7.79
N GLU A 186 -8.74 4.90 -8.18
CA GLU A 186 -9.79 4.49 -7.26
C GLU A 186 -9.82 2.96 -7.14
N VAL A 187 -9.79 2.47 -5.91
CA VAL A 187 -9.91 1.06 -5.55
C VAL A 187 -10.94 0.89 -4.44
N THR A 188 -11.32 -0.35 -4.12
CA THR A 188 -12.26 -0.60 -3.02
C THR A 188 -11.49 -0.91 -1.73
N GLY A 189 -11.89 -0.30 -0.62
CA GLY A 189 -11.46 -0.71 0.72
C GLY A 189 -11.79 -2.17 1.00
N TRP A 190 -10.84 -2.86 1.63
CA TRP A 190 -10.82 -4.30 1.88
C TRP A 190 -10.84 -5.14 0.58
N SER A 191 -9.89 -4.88 -0.34
CA SER A 191 -9.74 -5.61 -1.60
C SER A 191 -8.28 -5.99 -1.93
N ASP A 192 -8.05 -6.61 -3.10
CA ASP A 192 -6.73 -6.97 -3.65
C ASP A 192 -5.78 -7.63 -2.62
N PRO A 193 -6.14 -8.83 -2.12
CA PRO A 193 -5.37 -9.50 -1.08
C PRO A 193 -3.98 -9.91 -1.54
N ARG A 194 -2.99 -9.77 -0.66
CA ARG A 194 -1.63 -10.29 -0.87
C ARG A 194 -1.12 -11.05 0.34
N MET A 195 -0.25 -12.03 0.08
CA MET A 195 0.47 -12.76 1.11
C MET A 195 1.76 -12.04 1.47
N TYR A 196 2.04 -11.99 2.77
CA TYR A 196 3.23 -11.39 3.35
C TYR A 196 3.95 -12.42 4.22
N ASP A 197 5.26 -12.48 4.06
CA ASP A 197 6.16 -13.22 4.94
C ASP A 197 6.61 -12.31 6.09
N LEU A 198 6.58 -12.86 7.29
CA LEU A 198 7.09 -12.28 8.53
C LEU A 198 8.21 -13.19 9.06
N PRO A 199 9.03 -12.72 10.02
CA PRO A 199 10.03 -13.55 10.69
C PRO A 199 9.48 -14.90 11.15
N ASP A 200 10.38 -15.88 11.26
CA ASP A 200 10.08 -17.25 11.70
C ASP A 200 9.08 -18.00 10.81
N GLY A 201 9.02 -17.64 9.52
CA GLY A 201 8.17 -18.31 8.52
C GLY A 201 6.67 -18.03 8.68
N VAL A 202 6.28 -17.05 9.50
CA VAL A 202 4.88 -16.69 9.67
C VAL A 202 4.38 -16.04 8.38
N ARG A 203 3.31 -16.61 7.80
CA ARG A 203 2.64 -16.04 6.61
C ARG A 203 1.27 -15.49 6.97
N ARG A 204 0.98 -14.28 6.48
CA ARG A 204 -0.31 -13.59 6.69
C ARG A 204 -0.81 -12.95 5.41
N GLN A 205 -2.13 -12.92 5.27
CA GLN A 205 -2.78 -12.23 4.16
C GLN A 205 -3.17 -10.82 4.60
N GLY A 206 -2.77 -9.81 3.83
CA GLY A 206 -3.22 -8.43 3.97
C GLY A 206 -4.20 -8.06 2.87
N TRP A 207 -5.09 -7.11 3.16
CA TRP A 207 -6.11 -6.53 2.27
C TRP A 207 -5.97 -5.01 2.26
N GLN A 208 -6.20 -4.38 1.11
CA GLN A 208 -6.04 -2.93 0.98
C GLN A 208 -7.00 -2.17 1.90
N ILE A 209 -6.48 -1.17 2.60
CA ILE A 209 -7.25 -0.24 3.44
C ILE A 209 -6.52 1.11 3.44
N GLU A 210 -7.24 2.19 3.66
CA GLU A 210 -6.68 3.54 3.66
C GLU A 210 -5.94 3.82 4.98
N VAL A 211 -4.71 4.32 4.84
CA VAL A 211 -3.86 4.85 5.92
C VAL A 211 -3.07 6.07 5.41
N PRO A 212 -2.41 6.85 6.28
CA PRO A 212 -1.71 8.08 5.87
C PRO A 212 -0.60 7.85 4.84
N ASP A 213 0.10 6.71 4.89
CA ASP A 213 1.21 6.37 3.99
C ASP A 213 0.86 6.56 2.51
N GLN A 214 -0.32 6.10 2.09
CA GLN A 214 -0.74 6.16 0.68
C GLN A 214 -0.89 7.58 0.16
N SER A 215 -1.18 8.54 1.04
CA SER A 215 -1.30 9.97 0.73
C SER A 215 -0.01 10.75 0.92
N LEU A 216 0.79 10.38 1.92
CA LEU A 216 1.97 11.12 2.32
C LEU A 216 3.24 10.70 1.56
N PHE A 217 3.44 9.39 1.34
CA PHE A 217 4.67 8.86 0.78
C PHE A 217 4.92 9.20 -0.69
N PRO A 218 3.90 9.32 -1.57
CA PRO A 218 4.14 9.67 -2.98
C PRO A 218 4.89 10.99 -3.16
N ALA A 219 4.52 12.03 -2.40
CA ALA A 219 5.18 13.33 -2.42
C ALA A 219 6.50 13.28 -1.64
N HIS A 220 6.50 12.69 -0.45
CA HIS A 220 7.66 12.68 0.45
C HIS A 220 8.86 11.88 -0.08
N PHE A 221 8.63 10.67 -0.59
CA PHE A 221 9.69 9.80 -1.14
C PHE A 221 9.81 9.88 -2.66
N GLY A 222 8.87 10.55 -3.32
CA GLY A 222 8.83 10.63 -4.77
C GLY A 222 8.47 9.30 -5.46
N ALA A 223 7.91 8.31 -4.75
CA ALA A 223 7.65 6.97 -5.28
C ALA A 223 6.64 6.92 -6.45
N ASP A 224 6.76 5.90 -7.32
CA ASP A 224 5.81 5.68 -8.43
C ASP A 224 4.57 4.91 -7.98
N SER A 225 4.72 3.99 -7.03
CA SER A 225 3.61 3.24 -6.44
C SER A 225 3.72 3.16 -4.92
N VAL A 226 2.62 3.42 -4.22
CA VAL A 226 2.49 3.26 -2.76
C VAL A 226 1.23 2.49 -2.43
N THR A 227 1.38 1.33 -1.80
CA THR A 227 0.25 0.53 -1.31
C THR A 227 0.39 0.15 0.15
N PHE A 228 -0.74 0.08 0.86
CA PHE A 228 -0.83 -0.43 2.22
C PHE A 228 -1.87 -1.54 2.31
N ARG A 229 -1.63 -2.54 3.17
CA ARG A 229 -2.58 -3.61 3.48
C ARG A 229 -2.67 -3.92 4.98
N ALA A 230 -3.87 -4.18 5.48
CA ALA A 230 -4.11 -4.69 6.83
C ALA A 230 -4.56 -6.15 6.80
N GLY A 231 -4.12 -6.94 7.78
CA GLY A 231 -4.46 -8.35 7.91
C GLY A 231 -5.46 -8.67 9.01
N LEU A 232 -6.19 -9.78 8.84
CA LEU A 232 -6.87 -10.50 9.91
C LEU A 232 -6.43 -11.96 9.83
N GLU A 233 -5.89 -12.51 10.93
CA GLU A 233 -5.29 -13.84 10.95
C GLU A 233 -6.29 -14.95 10.55
N LEU A 234 -7.52 -14.90 11.06
CA LEU A 234 -8.51 -15.94 10.83
C LEU A 234 -9.21 -15.79 9.48
N ALA A 235 -9.36 -16.90 8.76
CA ALA A 235 -10.03 -16.95 7.45
C ALA A 235 -11.45 -16.41 7.52
N ILE A 236 -12.22 -16.87 8.51
CA ILE A 236 -13.60 -16.45 8.72
C ILE A 236 -13.72 -14.93 8.90
N MET A 237 -12.75 -14.29 9.58
CA MET A 237 -12.77 -12.85 9.80
C MET A 237 -12.42 -12.08 8.53
N ARG A 238 -11.33 -12.44 7.85
CA ARG A 238 -10.89 -11.71 6.64
C ARG A 238 -11.87 -11.86 5.47
N TYR A 239 -12.40 -13.06 5.25
CA TYR A 239 -13.37 -13.32 4.18
C TYR A 239 -14.78 -12.90 4.57
N GLY A 240 -15.14 -12.96 5.85
CA GLY A 240 -16.38 -12.35 6.36
C GLY A 240 -16.40 -10.84 6.15
N LEU A 241 -15.28 -10.16 6.43
CA LEU A 241 -15.14 -8.72 6.14
C LEU A 241 -15.11 -8.43 4.63
N ALA A 242 -14.53 -9.31 3.81
CA ALA A 242 -14.61 -9.19 2.35
C ALA A 242 -16.05 -9.36 1.81
N ALA A 243 -16.82 -10.29 2.39
CA ALA A 243 -18.24 -10.44 2.08
C ALA A 243 -19.06 -9.22 2.50
N PHE A 244 -18.77 -8.66 3.69
CA PHE A 244 -19.35 -7.40 4.15
C PHE A 244 -19.00 -6.22 3.24
N ALA A 245 -17.74 -6.12 2.81
CA ALA A 245 -17.28 -5.12 1.84
C ALA A 245 -18.01 -5.26 0.51
N LEU A 246 -18.19 -6.48 0.00
CA LEU A 246 -18.95 -6.75 -1.22
C LEU A 246 -20.43 -6.35 -1.07
N LEU A 247 -21.07 -6.72 0.04
CA LEU A 247 -22.44 -6.32 0.35
C LEU A 247 -22.59 -4.79 0.37
N ARG A 248 -21.63 -4.07 0.98
CA ARG A 248 -21.63 -2.60 1.05
C ARG A 248 -21.45 -1.89 -0.27
N LYS A 249 -21.01 -2.58 -1.32
CA LYS A 249 -21.02 -2.04 -2.69
C LYS A 249 -22.42 -1.90 -3.25
N PHE A 250 -23.32 -2.80 -2.88
CA PHE A 250 -24.68 -2.86 -3.41
C PHE A 250 -25.71 -2.28 -2.43
N VAL A 251 -25.43 -2.34 -1.13
CA VAL A 251 -26.35 -1.90 -0.07
C VAL A 251 -25.69 -0.86 0.82
N ARG A 252 -26.38 0.25 1.08
CA ARG A 252 -25.91 1.30 2.01
C ARG A 252 -26.09 0.86 3.46
N VAL A 253 -25.21 -0.02 3.95
CA VAL A 253 -25.16 -0.37 5.37
C VAL A 253 -24.39 0.71 6.15
N PRO A 254 -25.03 1.45 7.07
CA PRO A 254 -24.34 2.42 7.92
C PRO A 254 -23.49 1.70 8.96
N VAL A 255 -22.31 2.23 9.25
CA VAL A 255 -21.45 1.74 10.34
C VAL A 255 -21.74 2.60 11.56
N ASN A 256 -22.77 2.20 12.31
CA ASN A 256 -23.15 2.83 13.57
C ASN A 256 -22.63 2.01 14.76
N GLY A 257 -22.82 2.52 15.98
CA GLY A 257 -22.36 1.86 17.20
C GLY A 257 -22.89 0.43 17.36
N PHE A 258 -24.12 0.15 16.92
CA PHE A 258 -24.70 -1.19 16.97
C PHE A 258 -23.94 -2.18 16.07
N VAL A 259 -23.69 -1.82 14.80
CA VAL A 259 -22.93 -2.66 13.86
C VAL A 259 -21.52 -2.93 14.39
N VAL A 260 -20.83 -1.89 14.88
CA VAL A 260 -19.50 -2.05 15.47
C VAL A 260 -19.53 -2.99 16.67
N GLN A 261 -20.56 -2.91 17.52
CA GLN A 261 -20.71 -3.78 18.68
C GLN A 261 -20.98 -5.24 18.29
N VAL A 262 -21.81 -5.50 17.27
CA VAL A 262 -22.05 -6.85 16.75
C VAL A 262 -20.74 -7.47 16.24
N PHE A 263 -19.98 -6.72 15.44
CA PHE A 263 -18.68 -7.18 14.95
C PHE A 263 -17.68 -7.38 16.09
N LYS A 264 -17.70 -6.52 17.11
CA LYS A 264 -16.86 -6.68 18.30
C LYS A 264 -17.17 -7.98 19.03
N ILE A 265 -18.44 -8.25 19.33
CA ILE A 265 -18.86 -9.48 20.03
C ILE A 265 -18.43 -10.71 19.23
N ALA A 266 -18.64 -10.71 17.91
CA ALA A 266 -18.22 -11.80 17.04
C ALA A 266 -16.68 -11.97 17.03
N ALA A 267 -15.93 -10.87 16.98
CA ALA A 267 -14.46 -10.90 17.02
C ALA A 267 -13.92 -11.35 18.39
N ASP A 268 -14.58 -10.98 19.48
CA ASP A 268 -14.23 -11.38 20.85
C ASP A 268 -14.48 -12.89 21.04
N LEU A 269 -15.59 -13.43 20.53
CA LEU A 269 -15.88 -14.87 20.54
C LEU A 269 -14.82 -15.67 19.78
N LEU A 270 -14.26 -15.09 18.72
CA LEU A 270 -13.19 -15.68 17.94
C LEU A 270 -11.79 -15.47 18.53
N SER A 271 -11.63 -14.64 19.57
CA SER A 271 -10.32 -14.29 20.15
C SER A 271 -9.48 -15.48 20.65
N PRO A 272 -10.04 -16.59 21.19
CA PRO A 272 -9.22 -17.73 21.62
C PRO A 272 -8.51 -18.45 20.46
N PHE A 273 -9.06 -18.35 19.24
CA PHE A 273 -8.54 -19.00 18.05
C PHE A 273 -7.43 -18.18 17.39
N GLY A 274 -6.41 -18.82 16.85
CA GLY A 274 -5.24 -18.15 16.27
C GLY A 274 -4.16 -17.85 17.30
N SER A 275 -3.28 -16.90 16.99
CA SER A 275 -2.07 -16.58 17.75
C SER A 275 -2.10 -15.15 18.32
N GLY A 276 -1.22 -14.85 19.28
CA GLY A 276 -0.91 -13.46 19.63
C GLY A 276 0.24 -12.87 18.81
N ARG A 277 0.80 -13.64 17.85
CA ARG A 277 1.90 -13.23 16.98
C ARG A 277 1.39 -12.35 15.84
N GLY A 278 1.78 -11.08 15.88
CA GLY A 278 1.47 -10.09 14.85
C GLY A 278 2.74 -9.47 14.29
N GLY A 279 2.65 -8.82 13.14
CA GLY A 279 3.82 -8.23 12.52
C GLY A 279 3.52 -7.08 11.58
N MET A 280 4.60 -6.50 11.07
CA MET A 280 4.59 -5.45 10.07
C MET A 280 5.62 -5.79 8.99
N SER A 281 5.30 -5.50 7.74
CA SER A 281 6.22 -5.67 6.61
C SER A 281 6.29 -4.36 5.84
N VAL A 282 7.49 -3.89 5.57
CA VAL A 282 7.78 -2.76 4.69
C VAL A 282 8.69 -3.26 3.59
N MET A 283 8.30 -3.05 2.34
CA MET A 283 9.08 -3.40 1.16
C MET A 283 9.24 -2.17 0.29
N VAL A 284 10.46 -1.97 -0.20
CA VAL A 284 10.75 -1.00 -1.25
C VAL A 284 11.38 -1.70 -2.45
N VAL A 285 11.03 -1.25 -3.66
CA VAL A 285 11.81 -1.53 -4.87
C VAL A 285 12.71 -0.34 -5.12
N VAL A 286 14.02 -0.53 -5.06
CA VAL A 286 15.00 0.54 -5.23
C VAL A 286 16.28 -0.04 -5.81
N ALA A 287 16.89 0.65 -6.78
CA ALA A 287 18.16 0.26 -7.40
C ALA A 287 18.21 -1.20 -7.89
N GLY A 288 17.12 -1.71 -8.47
CA GLY A 288 17.04 -3.10 -8.96
C GLY A 288 16.96 -4.17 -7.86
N GLU A 289 16.66 -3.79 -6.62
CA GLU A 289 16.47 -4.70 -5.50
C GLU A 289 15.09 -4.53 -4.87
N ARG A 290 14.54 -5.64 -4.36
CA ARG A 290 13.44 -5.61 -3.39
C ARG A 290 14.04 -5.72 -2.00
N ARG A 291 13.97 -4.64 -1.24
CA ARG A 291 14.46 -4.58 0.13
C ARG A 291 13.29 -4.62 1.09
N TYR A 292 13.44 -5.41 2.14
CA TYR A 292 12.42 -5.67 3.14
C TYR A 292 12.93 -5.28 4.51
N TRP A 293 12.07 -4.65 5.30
CA TRP A 293 12.15 -4.66 6.74
C TRP A 293 10.89 -5.33 7.28
N ARG A 294 11.05 -6.35 8.10
CA ARG A 294 9.94 -7.11 8.67
C ARG A 294 10.07 -7.15 10.17
N LEU A 295 8.93 -7.06 10.84
CA LEU A 295 8.80 -7.09 12.28
C LEU A 295 7.81 -8.18 12.67
N LEU A 296 8.18 -8.98 13.66
CA LEU A 296 7.29 -9.91 14.33
C LEU A 296 7.31 -9.62 15.83
N ALA A 297 6.14 -9.40 16.41
CA ALA A 297 5.96 -9.28 17.85
C ALA A 297 5.27 -10.53 18.38
N GLU A 298 5.77 -11.07 19.49
CA GLU A 298 5.18 -12.22 20.16
C GLU A 298 3.93 -11.86 20.98
N ASP A 299 3.29 -12.89 21.53
CA ASP A 299 2.05 -12.79 22.30
C ASP A 299 2.15 -11.71 23.40
N GLY A 300 1.33 -10.67 23.29
CA GLY A 300 1.23 -9.59 24.28
C GLY A 300 1.92 -8.28 23.87
N ASP A 301 2.97 -8.34 23.05
CA ASP A 301 3.80 -7.16 22.74
C ASP A 301 3.43 -6.49 21.40
N GLY A 302 2.80 -7.21 20.47
CA GLY A 302 2.29 -6.62 19.22
C GLY A 302 1.45 -5.34 19.39
N PRO A 303 0.52 -5.29 20.36
CA PRO A 303 -0.25 -4.08 20.66
C PRO A 303 0.56 -2.85 21.13
N TYR A 304 1.84 -3.00 21.50
CA TYR A 304 2.71 -1.88 21.86
C TYR A 304 3.34 -1.22 20.64
N ILE A 305 3.42 -1.90 19.49
CA ILE A 305 4.07 -1.39 18.27
C ILE A 305 3.54 0.00 17.85
N PRO A 306 2.23 0.28 17.89
CA PRO A 306 1.71 1.63 17.57
C PRO A 306 2.18 2.74 18.52
N ALA A 307 2.72 2.43 19.70
CA ALA A 307 3.23 3.42 20.65
C ALA A 307 4.75 3.67 20.48
N ILE A 308 5.45 2.84 19.70
CA ILE A 308 6.92 2.85 19.61
C ILE A 308 7.45 4.14 19.02
N ALA A 309 6.78 4.69 18.01
CA ALA A 309 7.27 5.90 17.38
C ALA A 309 7.25 7.10 18.33
N THR A 310 6.19 7.22 19.14
CA THR A 310 6.10 8.25 20.18
C THR A 310 7.17 8.02 21.26
N ARG A 311 7.35 6.78 21.74
CA ARG A 311 8.42 6.45 22.71
C ARG A 311 9.81 6.78 22.19
N ALA A 312 10.12 6.38 20.95
CA ALA A 312 11.40 6.64 20.29
C ALA A 312 11.70 8.14 20.23
N LEU A 313 10.71 8.95 19.86
CA LEU A 313 10.86 10.39 19.82
C LEU A 313 11.10 10.99 21.23
N LEU A 314 10.38 10.53 22.25
CA LEU A 314 10.49 11.05 23.61
C LEU A 314 11.75 10.60 24.38
N ARG A 315 12.50 9.63 23.85
CA ARG A 315 13.86 9.33 24.33
C ARG A 315 14.89 10.39 23.93
N ARG A 316 14.55 11.32 23.04
CA ARG A 316 15.41 12.46 22.70
C ARG A 316 15.30 13.55 23.77
N ASN A 317 16.41 14.23 24.02
CA ASN A 317 16.44 15.43 24.87
C ASN A 317 15.84 16.66 24.19
N VAL A 318 15.83 16.69 22.85
CA VAL A 318 15.35 17.82 22.05
C VAL A 318 14.35 17.31 21.03
N LEU A 319 13.17 17.92 21.03
CA LEU A 319 12.09 17.62 20.09
C LEU A 319 12.15 18.55 18.87
N PRO A 320 11.69 18.10 17.70
CA PRO A 320 11.62 18.94 16.50
C PRO A 320 10.70 20.15 16.73
N VAL A 321 11.03 21.28 16.11
CA VAL A 321 10.16 22.46 16.08
C VAL A 321 9.27 22.42 14.82
N GLY A 322 8.08 23.01 14.92
CA GLY A 322 7.10 23.14 13.85
C GLY A 322 6.00 22.09 13.87
N ALA A 323 5.02 22.27 12.98
CA ALA A 323 3.87 21.38 12.84
C ALA A 323 3.94 20.58 11.53
N ARG A 324 3.90 19.24 11.63
CA ARG A 324 4.04 18.35 10.46
C ARG A 324 3.51 16.94 10.72
N PRO A 325 3.14 16.19 9.66
CA PRO A 325 3.01 14.74 9.74
C PRO A 325 4.30 14.09 10.23
N ALA A 326 4.19 12.94 10.88
CA ALA A 326 5.31 12.17 11.41
C ALA A 326 6.05 11.37 10.33
N LEU A 327 6.55 12.05 9.29
CA LEU A 327 7.38 11.47 8.24
C LEU A 327 8.85 11.65 8.59
N ASP A 328 9.59 10.53 8.71
CA ASP A 328 11.01 10.53 9.08
C ASP A 328 11.35 11.33 10.34
N VAL A 329 10.38 11.48 11.25
CA VAL A 329 10.59 12.17 12.53
C VAL A 329 11.48 11.34 13.45
N ILE A 330 11.47 10.02 13.28
CA ILE A 330 12.35 9.05 13.93
C ILE A 330 13.10 8.23 12.89
N THR A 331 14.24 7.69 13.27
CA THR A 331 14.99 6.71 12.49
C THR A 331 14.54 5.28 12.82
N LEU A 332 14.82 4.35 11.91
CA LEU A 332 14.53 2.93 12.16
C LEU A 332 15.34 2.38 13.34
N GLU A 333 16.57 2.87 13.55
CA GLU A 333 17.41 2.46 14.69
C GLU A 333 16.86 2.97 16.02
N GLU A 334 16.36 4.21 16.09
CA GLU A 334 15.66 4.70 17.29
C GLU A 334 14.40 3.89 17.58
N ALA A 335 13.64 3.51 16.54
CA ALA A 335 12.49 2.64 16.72
C ALA A 335 12.89 1.25 17.26
N LYS A 336 13.96 0.64 16.72
CA LYS A 336 14.50 -0.64 17.23
C LYS A 336 14.95 -0.52 18.69
N ALA A 337 15.66 0.56 19.04
CA ALA A 337 16.06 0.84 20.41
C ALA A 337 14.84 1.01 21.32
N ALA A 338 13.79 1.68 20.87
CA ALA A 338 12.51 1.83 21.58
C ALA A 338 11.72 0.52 21.74
N MET A 339 12.11 -0.57 21.07
CA MET A 339 11.52 -1.90 21.20
C MET A 339 12.41 -2.89 21.97
N SER A 340 13.56 -2.46 22.49
CA SER A 340 14.58 -3.35 23.06
C SER A 340 14.12 -4.17 24.27
N ASP A 341 13.11 -3.70 25.00
CA ASP A 341 12.49 -4.34 26.17
C ASP A 341 11.17 -5.06 25.83
N LEU A 342 10.88 -5.27 24.54
CA LEU A 342 9.72 -6.01 24.04
C LEU A 342 10.17 -7.28 23.32
N ARG A 343 9.30 -8.30 23.29
CA ARG A 343 9.51 -9.54 22.52
C ARG A 343 9.21 -9.31 21.05
N VAL A 344 10.10 -8.58 20.41
CA VAL A 344 10.03 -8.19 19.00
C VAL A 344 11.27 -8.67 18.28
N LYS A 345 11.07 -9.34 17.16
CA LYS A 345 12.12 -9.72 16.22
C LYS A 345 11.99 -8.84 14.98
N THR A 346 13.12 -8.35 14.48
CA THR A 346 13.18 -7.65 13.20
C THR A 346 14.12 -8.36 12.25
N GLU A 347 13.83 -8.27 10.96
CA GLU A 347 14.61 -8.85 9.87
C GLU A 347 14.76 -7.81 8.77
N VAL A 348 15.96 -7.71 8.20
CA VAL A 348 16.20 -6.97 6.96
C VAL A 348 16.64 -7.98 5.91
N ALA A 349 16.04 -7.92 4.73
CA ALA A 349 16.41 -8.78 3.61
C ALA A 349 16.48 -7.93 2.33
N SER A 350 17.43 -8.23 1.46
CA SER A 350 17.48 -7.71 0.09
C SER A 350 17.48 -8.88 -0.87
N VAL A 351 16.66 -8.80 -1.91
CA VAL A 351 16.67 -9.76 -3.01
C VAL A 351 16.78 -9.00 -4.33
N PRO A 352 17.61 -9.45 -5.28
CA PRO A 352 17.61 -8.90 -6.62
C PRO A 352 16.20 -8.92 -7.21
N PHE A 353 15.83 -7.83 -7.86
CA PHE A 353 14.56 -7.71 -8.54
C PHE A 353 14.79 -7.29 -9.98
N GLN A 354 14.36 -8.16 -10.90
CA GLN A 354 14.41 -7.89 -12.32
C GLN A 354 13.01 -8.05 -12.92
N PRO A 355 12.57 -7.11 -13.76
CA PRO A 355 11.42 -7.29 -14.65
C PRO A 355 11.59 -8.54 -15.52
N ILE A 356 10.50 -9.08 -16.06
CA ILE A 356 10.51 -10.43 -16.67
C ILE A 356 11.22 -10.52 -18.03
N PHE A 357 11.46 -9.40 -18.71
CA PHE A 357 12.05 -9.37 -20.07
C PHE A 357 13.58 -9.47 -20.07
N PRO A 358 14.33 -8.67 -19.29
CA PRO A 358 15.79 -8.79 -19.21
C PRO A 358 16.32 -10.22 -19.01
N PRO A 359 15.82 -11.03 -18.06
CA PRO A 359 16.36 -12.38 -17.85
C PRO A 359 16.03 -13.35 -18.99
N VAL A 360 14.97 -13.11 -19.77
CA VAL A 360 14.62 -13.95 -20.93
C VAL A 360 15.47 -13.62 -22.15
N LEU A 361 15.77 -12.34 -22.36
CA LEU A 361 16.51 -11.86 -23.53
C LEU A 361 18.03 -11.83 -23.30
N GLY A 362 18.50 -11.78 -22.06
CA GLY A 362 19.91 -11.66 -21.71
C GLY A 362 20.53 -10.39 -22.31
N ALA A 363 21.78 -10.49 -22.78
CA ALA A 363 22.51 -9.36 -23.37
C ALA A 363 21.81 -8.72 -24.59
N SER A 364 20.95 -9.47 -25.29
CA SER A 364 20.16 -8.95 -26.41
C SER A 364 19.18 -7.87 -25.96
N PHE A 365 18.76 -7.84 -24.69
CA PHE A 365 17.92 -6.78 -24.15
C PHE A 365 18.62 -5.42 -24.19
N ASP A 366 19.94 -5.40 -23.95
CA ASP A 366 20.71 -4.16 -23.91
C ASP A 366 20.90 -3.54 -25.30
N ALA A 367 20.77 -4.33 -26.37
CA ALA A 367 20.79 -3.87 -27.75
C ALA A 367 19.49 -3.18 -28.18
N LEU A 368 18.42 -3.26 -27.39
CA LEU A 368 17.16 -2.59 -27.70
C LEU A 368 17.25 -1.06 -27.43
N PRO A 369 16.57 -0.24 -28.24
CA PRO A 369 16.46 1.20 -28.00
C PRO A 369 15.87 1.49 -26.61
N GLU A 370 16.29 2.60 -26.01
CA GLU A 370 15.91 2.95 -24.63
C GLU A 370 14.38 2.99 -24.42
N VAL A 371 13.64 3.53 -25.39
CA VAL A 371 12.17 3.61 -25.31
C VAL A 371 11.49 2.24 -25.31
N VAL A 372 12.08 1.25 -26.02
CA VAL A 372 11.62 -0.14 -26.02
C VAL A 372 11.98 -0.83 -24.71
N ARG A 373 13.19 -0.62 -24.19
CA ARG A 373 13.57 -1.17 -22.88
C ARG A 373 12.67 -0.63 -21.76
N LYS A 374 12.39 0.68 -21.73
CA LYS A 374 11.55 1.33 -20.70
C LYS A 374 10.17 0.69 -20.58
N THR A 375 9.56 0.27 -21.69
CA THR A 375 8.24 -0.38 -21.63
C THR A 375 8.26 -1.75 -20.96
N HIS A 376 9.43 -2.39 -20.87
CA HIS A 376 9.62 -3.74 -20.33
C HIS A 376 10.32 -3.77 -18.98
N LEU A 377 10.54 -2.60 -18.36
CA LEU A 377 11.10 -2.46 -17.03
C LEU A 377 10.02 -2.19 -15.96
N THR A 378 8.87 -2.88 -16.07
CA THR A 378 7.74 -2.68 -15.15
C THR A 378 8.04 -3.24 -13.75
N THR A 379 8.01 -2.38 -12.72
CA THR A 379 8.33 -2.78 -11.33
C THR A 379 7.09 -3.07 -10.47
N ASP A 380 6.05 -2.26 -10.57
CA ASP A 380 4.70 -2.54 -10.04
C ASP A 380 3.64 -2.43 -11.14
N ILE A 381 3.44 -1.23 -11.68
CA ILE A 381 2.61 -0.96 -12.84
C ILE A 381 3.33 0.00 -13.78
N SER A 382 3.17 -0.21 -15.09
CA SER A 382 3.48 0.81 -16.09
C SER A 382 2.27 1.06 -16.99
N ARG A 383 2.07 2.33 -17.36
CA ARG A 383 0.93 2.80 -18.15
C ARG A 383 1.44 3.48 -19.40
N TRP A 384 0.93 3.05 -20.54
CA TRP A 384 1.32 3.53 -21.86
C TRP A 384 0.09 3.89 -22.66
N GLN A 385 0.10 5.05 -23.32
CA GLN A 385 -1.02 5.55 -24.10
C GLN A 385 -0.56 6.05 -25.47
N GLY A 386 -1.44 6.00 -26.45
CA GLY A 386 -1.17 6.52 -27.79
C GLY A 386 -2.26 6.11 -28.77
N GLN A 387 -1.87 5.95 -30.03
CA GLN A 387 -2.80 5.67 -31.12
C GLN A 387 -2.37 4.46 -31.93
N ALA A 388 -3.34 3.75 -32.49
CA ALA A 388 -3.11 2.64 -33.38
C ALA A 388 -4.06 2.64 -34.57
N ARG A 389 -3.72 1.82 -35.55
CA ARG A 389 -4.57 1.44 -36.67
C ARG A 389 -4.83 -0.06 -36.56
N VAL A 390 -6.07 -0.48 -36.81
CA VAL A 390 -6.49 -1.88 -36.74
C VAL A 390 -7.12 -2.27 -38.07
N ARG A 391 -6.65 -3.36 -38.67
CA ARG A 391 -7.28 -4.03 -39.82
C ARG A 391 -7.74 -5.41 -39.39
N ARG A 392 -8.90 -5.85 -39.88
CA ARG A 392 -9.48 -7.15 -39.56
C ARG A 392 -9.65 -8.00 -40.80
N GLY A 393 -9.55 -9.31 -40.64
CA GLY A 393 -9.94 -10.24 -41.70
C GLY A 393 -11.44 -10.20 -41.98
N SER A 394 -11.81 -10.32 -43.25
CA SER A 394 -13.20 -10.32 -43.71
C SER A 394 -13.90 -11.69 -43.58
N SER A 395 -13.15 -12.78 -43.37
CA SER A 395 -13.71 -14.14 -43.28
C SER A 395 -14.60 -14.35 -42.03
N LEU A 396 -15.56 -15.28 -42.11
CA LEU A 396 -16.38 -15.66 -40.94
C LEU A 396 -15.52 -16.24 -39.80
N TRP A 397 -14.47 -17.00 -40.16
CA TRP A 397 -13.53 -17.59 -39.22
C TRP A 397 -12.71 -16.52 -38.48
N SER A 398 -12.22 -15.49 -39.19
CA SER A 398 -11.49 -14.38 -38.57
C SER A 398 -12.38 -13.52 -37.66
N ARG A 399 -13.67 -13.38 -38.00
CA ARG A 399 -14.67 -12.72 -37.16
C ARG A 399 -14.92 -13.49 -35.87
N PHE A 400 -15.13 -14.81 -35.95
CA PHE A 400 -15.31 -15.69 -34.80
C PHE A 400 -14.11 -15.63 -33.84
N LEU A 401 -12.90 -15.89 -34.36
CA LEU A 401 -11.68 -15.90 -33.54
C LEU A 401 -11.37 -14.53 -32.94
N GLY A 402 -11.64 -13.43 -33.64
CA GLY A 402 -11.46 -12.10 -33.04
C GLY A 402 -12.46 -11.78 -31.94
N GLY A 403 -13.70 -12.27 -32.03
CA GLY A 403 -14.64 -12.20 -30.92
C GLY A 403 -14.17 -13.01 -29.71
N LEU A 404 -13.63 -14.21 -29.93
CA LEU A 404 -13.12 -15.09 -28.89
C LEU A 404 -11.98 -14.45 -28.07
N PHE A 405 -11.03 -13.78 -28.75
CA PHE A 405 -9.89 -13.13 -28.09
C PHE A 405 -10.17 -11.66 -27.68
N GLY A 406 -11.33 -11.11 -28.06
CA GLY A 406 -11.69 -9.72 -27.76
C GLY A 406 -10.88 -8.69 -28.55
N PHE A 407 -10.43 -9.05 -29.76
CA PHE A 407 -9.67 -8.13 -30.61
C PHE A 407 -10.52 -6.95 -31.07
N PRO A 408 -9.91 -5.76 -31.21
CA PRO A 408 -10.63 -4.55 -31.59
C PRO A 408 -11.26 -4.65 -32.99
N PRO A 409 -12.34 -3.89 -33.24
CA PRO A 409 -12.87 -3.72 -34.59
C PRO A 409 -11.87 -2.97 -35.49
N GLU A 410 -12.09 -3.03 -36.80
CA GLU A 410 -11.31 -2.27 -37.76
C GLU A 410 -11.46 -0.76 -37.53
N ALA A 411 -10.34 -0.05 -37.52
CA ALA A 411 -10.28 1.39 -37.26
C ALA A 411 -9.03 2.01 -37.90
N GLY A 412 -9.20 3.14 -38.58
CA GLY A 412 -8.11 3.89 -39.21
C GLY A 412 -7.22 4.65 -38.20
N GLU A 413 -7.80 5.02 -37.07
CA GLU A 413 -7.13 5.64 -35.91
C GLU A 413 -7.97 5.33 -34.67
N ILE A 414 -7.35 4.79 -33.63
CA ILE A 414 -8.03 4.43 -32.38
C ILE A 414 -7.09 4.66 -31.19
N ASP A 415 -7.63 5.21 -30.11
CA ASP A 415 -6.90 5.39 -28.86
C ASP A 415 -6.55 4.04 -28.23
N VAL A 416 -5.30 3.93 -27.78
CA VAL A 416 -4.77 2.73 -27.15
C VAL A 416 -4.23 3.07 -25.77
N GLU A 417 -4.58 2.21 -24.81
CA GLU A 417 -3.96 2.17 -23.49
C GLU A 417 -3.45 0.76 -23.21
N VAL A 418 -2.20 0.66 -22.78
CA VAL A 418 -1.58 -0.58 -22.32
C VAL A 418 -1.15 -0.40 -20.87
N VAL A 419 -1.76 -1.20 -19.98
CA VAL A 419 -1.41 -1.25 -18.57
C VAL A 419 -0.74 -2.58 -18.29
N LYS A 420 0.52 -2.54 -17.89
CA LYS A 420 1.31 -3.70 -17.47
C LYS A 420 1.36 -3.73 -15.95
N THR A 421 1.11 -4.87 -15.33
CA THR A 421 1.15 -5.04 -13.87
C THR A 421 2.07 -6.19 -13.51
N ALA A 422 3.17 -5.91 -12.81
CA ALA A 422 4.06 -6.92 -12.29
C ALA A 422 3.37 -7.72 -11.17
N THR A 423 3.63 -9.02 -11.15
CA THR A 423 3.11 -9.97 -10.16
C THR A 423 4.25 -10.88 -9.70
N PRO A 424 4.09 -11.63 -8.59
CA PRO A 424 5.10 -12.59 -8.18
C PRO A 424 5.37 -13.70 -9.21
N GLN A 425 4.40 -14.01 -10.08
CA GLN A 425 4.47 -15.11 -11.06
C GLN A 425 4.72 -14.65 -12.51
N GLY A 426 4.87 -13.35 -12.76
CA GLY A 426 4.92 -12.83 -14.12
C GLY A 426 4.35 -11.42 -14.24
N GLU A 427 3.82 -11.07 -15.41
CA GLU A 427 3.27 -9.75 -15.71
C GLU A 427 1.89 -9.87 -16.36
N ARG A 428 0.91 -9.12 -15.86
CA ARG A 428 -0.43 -9.04 -16.46
C ARG A 428 -0.53 -7.82 -17.37
N TRP A 429 -0.91 -8.03 -18.62
CA TRP A 429 -1.11 -6.96 -19.59
C TRP A 429 -2.59 -6.76 -19.85
N ASN A 430 -3.08 -5.53 -19.67
CA ASN A 430 -4.41 -5.12 -20.07
C ASN A 430 -4.28 -4.11 -21.20
N ARG A 431 -4.86 -4.43 -22.35
CA ARG A 431 -4.81 -3.59 -23.55
C ARG A 431 -6.22 -3.11 -23.87
N ARG A 432 -6.41 -1.81 -23.97
CA ARG A 432 -7.67 -1.16 -24.35
C ARG A 432 -7.47 -0.44 -25.67
N PHE A 433 -8.29 -0.77 -26.66
CA PHE A 433 -8.35 -0.11 -27.98
C PHE A 433 -9.76 0.45 -28.12
N GLY A 434 -9.93 1.76 -27.93
CA GLY A 434 -11.25 2.39 -27.79
C GLY A 434 -12.10 1.70 -26.72
N SER A 435 -13.23 1.12 -27.12
CA SER A 435 -14.12 0.36 -26.21
C SER A 435 -13.72 -1.10 -26.03
N SER A 436 -12.88 -1.67 -26.91
CA SER A 436 -12.46 -3.07 -26.85
C SER A 436 -11.33 -3.26 -25.84
N ARG A 437 -11.39 -4.38 -25.10
CA ARG A 437 -10.39 -4.72 -24.09
C ARG A 437 -10.04 -6.20 -24.18
N PHE A 438 -8.75 -6.50 -24.10
CA PHE A 438 -8.27 -7.86 -23.93
C PHE A 438 -7.09 -7.90 -22.98
N ARG A 439 -6.88 -9.06 -22.37
CA ARG A 439 -5.90 -9.26 -21.30
C ARG A 439 -5.07 -10.50 -21.54
N SER A 440 -3.81 -10.43 -21.16
CA SER A 440 -2.93 -11.60 -21.10
C SER A 440 -2.11 -11.63 -19.83
N PHE A 441 -1.50 -12.78 -19.59
CA PHE A 441 -0.57 -13.00 -18.50
C PHE A 441 0.71 -13.61 -19.03
N LEU A 442 1.83 -12.92 -18.83
CA LEU A 442 3.15 -13.30 -19.31
C LEU A 442 3.96 -13.89 -18.16
N THR A 443 4.66 -14.99 -18.41
CA THR A 443 5.56 -15.64 -17.43
C THR A 443 6.84 -16.04 -18.13
N ALA A 444 7.99 -15.62 -17.60
CA ALA A 444 9.30 -16.08 -18.05
C ALA A 444 9.49 -17.57 -17.75
N THR A 445 10.08 -18.30 -18.70
CA THR A 445 10.40 -19.74 -18.58
C THR A 445 11.81 -20.00 -19.09
N PRO A 446 12.42 -21.15 -18.79
CA PRO A 446 13.72 -21.52 -19.36
C PRO A 446 13.74 -21.56 -20.90
N ASP A 447 12.60 -21.85 -21.54
CA ASP A 447 12.48 -21.99 -22.99
C ASP A 447 12.07 -20.68 -23.72
N GLY A 448 11.87 -19.58 -22.97
CA GLY A 448 11.44 -18.29 -23.47
C GLY A 448 10.42 -17.60 -22.56
N MET A 449 9.29 -17.18 -23.12
CA MET A 449 8.22 -16.53 -22.36
C MET A 449 6.87 -17.12 -22.75
N THR A 450 6.03 -17.43 -21.77
CA THR A 450 4.65 -17.83 -22.05
C THR A 450 3.73 -16.64 -21.99
N GLU A 451 2.77 -16.53 -22.91
CA GLU A 451 1.68 -15.55 -22.86
C GLU A 451 0.33 -16.28 -22.87
N ARG A 452 -0.49 -16.06 -21.83
CA ARG A 452 -1.78 -16.73 -21.64
C ARG A 452 -2.95 -15.79 -21.89
N PHE A 453 -3.87 -16.20 -22.76
CA PHE A 453 -5.16 -15.56 -23.05
C PHE A 453 -6.30 -16.53 -22.70
N GLY A 454 -6.93 -16.36 -21.54
CA GLY A 454 -7.96 -17.30 -21.09
C GLY A 454 -7.42 -18.74 -21.00
N PRO A 455 -8.03 -19.73 -21.69
CA PRO A 455 -7.54 -21.11 -21.70
C PRO A 455 -6.34 -21.33 -22.63
N PHE A 456 -6.03 -20.39 -23.52
CA PHE A 456 -4.95 -20.50 -24.49
C PHE A 456 -3.63 -20.02 -23.88
N THR A 457 -2.56 -20.78 -24.03
CA THR A 457 -1.20 -20.37 -23.63
C THR A 457 -0.26 -20.57 -24.81
N PHE A 458 0.50 -19.52 -25.17
CA PHE A 458 1.48 -19.53 -26.24
C PHE A 458 2.89 -19.45 -25.65
N LEU A 459 3.81 -20.28 -26.13
CA LEU A 459 5.23 -20.15 -25.85
C LEU A 459 5.86 -19.25 -26.90
N LEU A 460 6.45 -18.15 -26.46
CA LEU A 460 7.08 -17.11 -27.26
C LEU A 460 8.60 -17.25 -27.16
N GLY A 461 9.25 -17.29 -28.32
CA GLY A 461 10.71 -17.31 -28.42
C GLY A 461 11.26 -15.93 -28.68
N LEU A 462 11.29 -15.06 -27.67
CA LEU A 462 11.68 -13.66 -27.87
C LEU A 462 13.07 -13.55 -28.54
N THR A 463 13.16 -12.76 -29.61
CA THR A 463 14.42 -12.48 -30.32
C THR A 463 14.58 -10.98 -30.54
N VAL A 464 15.83 -10.51 -30.63
CA VAL A 464 16.16 -9.14 -31.00
C VAL A 464 16.90 -9.16 -32.32
N GLU A 465 16.36 -8.47 -33.32
CA GLU A 465 16.93 -8.35 -34.66
C GLU A 465 16.88 -6.88 -35.07
N GLU A 466 17.98 -6.32 -35.55
CA GLU A 466 18.05 -4.94 -36.05
C GLU A 466 17.43 -3.91 -35.09
N THR A 467 17.67 -4.05 -33.77
CA THR A 467 17.13 -3.20 -32.68
C THR A 467 15.62 -3.31 -32.43
N ALA A 468 14.92 -4.24 -33.08
CA ALA A 468 13.51 -4.56 -32.82
C ALA A 468 13.37 -5.86 -32.01
N LEU A 469 12.38 -5.89 -31.11
CA LEU A 469 12.01 -7.07 -30.33
C LEU A 469 10.89 -7.83 -31.04
N TYR A 470 11.10 -9.12 -31.31
CA TYR A 470 10.14 -10.00 -31.96
C TYR A 470 9.56 -11.05 -31.01
N PHE A 471 8.31 -11.44 -31.25
CA PHE A 471 7.55 -12.38 -30.41
C PHE A 471 7.05 -13.60 -31.22
N PRO A 472 7.94 -14.43 -31.79
CA PRO A 472 7.53 -15.59 -32.57
C PRO A 472 6.91 -16.66 -31.66
N VAL A 473 5.77 -17.23 -32.10
CA VAL A 473 5.08 -18.32 -31.40
C VAL A 473 5.77 -19.65 -31.73
N LYS A 474 6.38 -20.27 -30.72
CA LYS A 474 7.04 -21.59 -30.84
C LYS A 474 6.04 -22.74 -30.70
N SER A 475 5.09 -22.63 -29.79
CA SER A 475 4.06 -23.64 -29.52
C SER A 475 2.86 -23.02 -28.80
N ALA A 476 1.75 -23.75 -28.72
CA ALA A 476 0.58 -23.33 -27.98
C ALA A 476 -0.15 -24.52 -27.34
N ARG A 477 -0.99 -24.25 -26.34
CA ARG A 477 -1.85 -25.23 -25.68
C ARG A 477 -3.20 -24.62 -25.28
N VAL A 478 -4.21 -25.47 -25.14
CA VAL A 478 -5.51 -25.13 -24.56
C VAL A 478 -5.67 -25.92 -23.26
N GLY A 479 -5.62 -25.22 -22.12
CA GLY A 479 -5.51 -25.88 -20.81
C GLY A 479 -4.26 -26.77 -20.76
N PRO A 480 -4.39 -28.07 -20.45
CA PRO A 480 -3.26 -29.01 -20.44
C PRO A 480 -2.89 -29.57 -21.82
N LEU A 481 -3.72 -29.40 -22.84
CA LEU A 481 -3.56 -30.08 -24.14
C LEU A 481 -2.74 -29.26 -25.14
N PRO A 482 -1.63 -29.78 -25.69
CA PRO A 482 -0.86 -29.09 -26.72
C PRO A 482 -1.66 -28.97 -28.02
N LEU A 483 -1.52 -27.84 -28.70
CA LEU A 483 -2.12 -27.64 -30.02
C LEU A 483 -1.18 -28.22 -31.10
N PRO A 484 -1.73 -28.98 -32.07
CA PRO A 484 -0.99 -29.37 -33.27
C PRO A 484 -0.40 -28.17 -34.00
N ARG A 485 0.79 -28.33 -34.60
CA ARG A 485 1.49 -27.24 -35.29
C ARG A 485 0.66 -26.55 -36.37
N TRP A 486 -0.17 -27.28 -37.10
CA TRP A 486 -1.04 -26.75 -38.15
C TRP A 486 -2.21 -25.90 -37.63
N LEU A 487 -2.51 -25.95 -36.32
CA LEU A 487 -3.48 -25.11 -35.63
C LEU A 487 -2.85 -23.88 -34.95
N LEU A 488 -1.53 -23.71 -35.04
CA LEU A 488 -0.86 -22.55 -34.46
C LEU A 488 -1.17 -21.30 -35.30
N PRO A 489 -1.59 -20.19 -34.66
CA PRO A 489 -1.69 -18.93 -35.36
C PRO A 489 -0.29 -18.47 -35.78
N VAL A 490 -0.15 -17.98 -37.02
CA VAL A 490 1.09 -17.32 -37.43
C VAL A 490 1.06 -15.91 -36.85
N SER A 491 1.96 -15.64 -35.91
CA SER A 491 2.12 -14.34 -35.26
C SER A 491 3.39 -13.68 -35.73
N ILE A 492 3.25 -12.56 -36.43
CA ILE A 492 4.34 -11.66 -36.80
C ILE A 492 4.17 -10.43 -35.94
N ALA A 493 4.84 -10.43 -34.79
CA ALA A 493 4.72 -9.38 -33.79
C ALA A 493 6.11 -8.80 -33.51
N ARG A 494 6.22 -7.48 -33.61
CA ARG A 494 7.45 -6.75 -33.32
C ARG A 494 7.18 -5.44 -32.58
N GLU A 495 8.18 -5.03 -31.80
CA GLU A 495 8.24 -3.76 -31.09
C GLU A 495 9.58 -3.07 -31.41
N TYR A 496 9.54 -1.79 -31.72
CA TYR A 496 10.70 -1.05 -32.22
C TYR A 496 10.60 0.44 -31.89
N GLU A 497 11.65 1.19 -32.19
CA GLU A 497 11.68 2.64 -32.04
C GLU A 497 11.58 3.31 -33.41
N GLN A 498 10.75 4.36 -33.51
CA GLN A 498 10.69 5.23 -34.67
C GLN A 498 10.45 6.67 -34.22
N GLY A 499 11.37 7.58 -34.58
CA GLY A 499 11.23 9.01 -34.26
C GLY A 499 11.22 9.30 -32.75
N GLY A 500 11.98 8.53 -31.97
CA GLY A 500 12.06 8.58 -30.52
C GLY A 500 10.87 7.96 -29.78
N ARG A 501 9.93 7.33 -30.50
CA ARG A 501 8.69 6.76 -29.93
C ARG A 501 8.69 5.25 -29.98
N PHE A 502 8.09 4.64 -28.96
CA PHE A 502 7.83 3.21 -28.95
C PHE A 502 6.73 2.88 -29.95
N CYS A 503 7.02 1.96 -30.86
CA CYS A 503 6.11 1.48 -31.89
C CYS A 503 5.89 -0.02 -31.73
N PHE A 504 4.67 -0.48 -32.02
CA PHE A 504 4.32 -1.89 -32.07
C PHE A 504 3.63 -2.21 -33.40
N ASP A 505 3.84 -3.42 -33.89
CA ASP A 505 3.25 -3.95 -35.12
C ASP A 505 2.99 -5.44 -34.93
N VAL A 506 1.71 -5.80 -34.83
CA VAL A 506 1.26 -7.17 -34.53
C VAL A 506 0.29 -7.63 -35.60
N LYS A 507 0.71 -8.64 -36.35
CA LYS A 507 -0.05 -9.27 -37.41
C LYS A 507 -0.28 -10.73 -37.06
N LEU A 508 -1.55 -11.08 -36.88
CA LEU A 508 -1.99 -12.45 -36.61
C LEU A 508 -2.71 -12.98 -37.84
N HIS A 509 -2.39 -14.20 -38.24
CA HIS A 509 -3.10 -14.94 -39.29
C HIS A 509 -3.84 -16.14 -38.69
N ALA A 510 -5.00 -16.44 -39.26
CA ALA A 510 -5.79 -17.58 -38.85
C ALA A 510 -5.07 -18.90 -39.18
N PRO A 511 -5.11 -19.90 -38.29
CA PRO A 511 -4.59 -21.22 -38.60
C PRO A 511 -5.39 -21.83 -39.76
N VAL A 512 -4.76 -22.74 -40.51
CA VAL A 512 -5.30 -23.45 -41.69
C VAL A 512 -5.51 -22.57 -42.92
N THR A 513 -6.23 -21.45 -42.83
CA THR A 513 -6.54 -20.62 -44.02
C THR A 513 -5.42 -19.64 -44.36
N GLY A 514 -4.61 -19.23 -43.39
CA GLY A 514 -3.58 -18.21 -43.57
C GLY A 514 -4.14 -16.78 -43.72
N ASP A 515 -5.47 -16.63 -43.69
CA ASP A 515 -6.13 -15.34 -43.80
C ASP A 515 -5.72 -14.41 -42.66
N LEU A 516 -5.69 -13.12 -42.95
CA LEU A 516 -5.48 -12.11 -41.92
C LEU A 516 -6.53 -12.27 -40.82
N LEU A 517 -6.11 -12.48 -39.58
CA LEU A 517 -7.01 -12.46 -38.43
C LEU A 517 -7.19 -11.01 -37.98
N VAL A 518 -6.08 -10.39 -37.57
CA VAL A 518 -6.02 -8.99 -37.14
C VAL A 518 -4.61 -8.47 -37.39
N HIS A 519 -4.52 -7.22 -37.83
CA HIS A 519 -3.28 -6.47 -37.89
C HIS A 519 -3.49 -5.17 -37.14
N TYR A 520 -2.76 -4.98 -36.04
CA TYR A 520 -2.76 -3.70 -35.35
C TYR A 520 -1.34 -3.17 -35.22
N GLN A 521 -1.19 -1.88 -35.50
CA GLN A 521 0.09 -1.20 -35.41
C GLN A 521 -0.13 0.21 -34.87
N GLY A 522 0.81 0.70 -34.07
CA GLY A 522 0.64 1.98 -33.42
C GLY A 522 1.88 2.45 -32.68
N GLN A 523 1.73 3.57 -32.01
CA GLN A 523 2.77 4.19 -31.20
C GLN A 523 2.23 4.45 -29.80
N LEU A 524 3.06 4.20 -28.78
CA LEU A 524 2.73 4.50 -27.39
C LEU A 524 3.80 5.40 -26.77
N SER A 525 3.39 6.15 -25.77
CA SER A 525 4.24 6.93 -24.88
C SER A 525 3.85 6.63 -23.43
N PRO A 526 4.79 6.73 -22.48
CA PRO A 526 4.47 6.55 -21.07
C PRO A 526 3.48 7.63 -20.64
N VAL A 527 2.50 7.26 -19.82
CA VAL A 527 1.58 8.23 -19.23
C VAL A 527 2.39 9.15 -18.29
N PRO A 528 2.30 10.48 -18.44
CA PRO A 528 3.02 11.40 -17.57
C PRO A 528 2.65 11.21 -16.10
N ARG A 529 3.65 11.36 -15.23
CA ARG A 529 3.44 11.36 -13.79
C ARG A 529 2.59 12.57 -13.40
N ALA A 530 1.52 12.33 -12.64
CA ALA A 530 0.73 13.40 -12.03
C ALA A 530 1.51 14.06 -10.87
N GLU A 531 1.10 15.27 -10.48
CA GLU A 531 1.58 15.83 -9.22
C GLU A 531 0.99 15.04 -8.05
N ALA A 532 1.87 14.57 -7.19
CA ALA A 532 1.51 13.84 -5.98
C ALA A 532 0.98 14.76 -4.86
N SER A 533 0.59 16.00 -5.17
CA SER A 533 0.27 17.03 -4.17
C SER A 533 -0.70 16.52 -3.11
N GLU A 534 -0.34 16.71 -1.85
CA GLU A 534 -1.18 16.47 -0.68
C GLU A 534 -2.49 17.30 -0.87
N ARG A 535 -3.65 16.64 -0.95
CA ARG A 535 -4.95 17.31 -0.81
C ARG A 535 -5.51 17.04 0.58
#